data_AF-A0A7V5F2L0-F1
#
_entry.id   AF-A0A7V5F2L0-F1
#
_cell.length_a   1.000
_cell.length_b   1.000
_cell.length_c   1.000
_cell.angle_alpha   90.00
_cell.angle_beta   90.00
_cell.angle_gamma   90.00
#
_symmetry.space_group_name_H-M   'P 1'
#
loop_
_entity.id
_entity.type
_entity.pdbx_description
1 polymer ?
#
loop_
_entity_poly.entity_id
_entity_poly.type
_entity_poly.pdbx_seq_one_letter_code
_entity_poly.pdbx_strand_id
1 'polypeptide(L)'
;MADQADSLSSALFSEMFMADQLARTALSKALPKGMELSHFSVLNHLANAGGPKSPAQIARVFHLTRGAMTNTLGKLEWAGHVHIH
;
A
#
# COMPACT_ATOMS: atom_id res chain seq x y z
N MET A 1 35.99 13.07 2.73
CA MET A 1 35.35 12.03 1.87
C MET A 1 34.08 11.47 2.51
N ALA A 2 34.05 11.20 3.83
CA ALA A 2 32.83 10.78 4.54
C ALA A 2 31.69 11.82 4.45
N ASP A 3 31.97 13.11 4.70
CA ASP A 3 30.93 14.17 4.65
C ASP A 3 30.22 14.31 3.31
N GLN A 4 30.92 14.06 2.20
CA GLN A 4 30.34 14.17 0.86
C GLN A 4 29.47 12.95 0.53
N ALA A 5 29.83 11.76 1.02
CA ALA A 5 29.01 10.56 0.90
C ALA A 5 27.74 10.65 1.76
N ASP A 6 27.83 11.22 2.97
CA ASP A 6 26.68 11.46 3.84
C ASP A 6 25.74 12.53 3.26
N SER A 7 26.30 13.60 2.68
CA SER A 7 25.52 14.61 1.96
C SER A 7 24.82 14.04 0.72
N LEU A 8 25.47 13.15 -0.04
CA LEU A 8 24.85 12.50 -1.20
C LEU A 8 23.73 11.52 -0.77
N SER A 9 23.99 10.75 0.28
CA SER A 9 23.00 9.79 0.83
C SER A 9 21.75 10.51 1.34
N SER A 10 21.94 11.61 2.09
CA SER A 10 20.82 12.42 2.60
C SER A 10 20.03 13.10 1.48
N ALA A 11 20.68 13.59 0.43
CA ALA A 11 20.00 14.12 -0.75
C ALA A 11 19.15 13.04 -1.45
N LEU A 12 19.72 11.85 -1.67
CA LEU A 12 19.02 10.74 -2.31
C LEU A 12 17.76 10.31 -1.54
N PHE A 13 17.86 10.10 -0.23
CA PHE A 13 16.71 9.71 0.58
C PHE A 13 15.66 10.82 0.66
N SER A 14 16.08 12.09 0.66
CA SER A 14 15.16 13.23 0.61
C SER A 14 14.38 13.27 -0.69
N GLU A 15 15.04 13.04 -1.84
CA GLU A 15 14.38 12.97 -3.14
C GLU A 15 13.41 11.78 -3.23
N MET A 16 13.82 10.58 -2.78
CA MET A 16 12.93 9.42 -2.73
C MET A 16 11.70 9.66 -1.86
N PHE A 17 11.88 10.30 -0.70
CA PHE A 17 10.78 10.65 0.18
C PHE A 17 9.83 11.65 -0.47
N MET A 18 10.35 12.70 -1.11
CA MET A 18 9.52 13.67 -1.84
C MET A 18 8.74 13.02 -2.98
N ALA A 19 9.38 12.12 -3.74
CA ALA A 19 8.71 11.37 -4.79
C ALA A 19 7.56 10.49 -4.24
N ASP A 20 7.79 9.79 -3.12
CA ASP A 20 6.74 8.99 -2.44
C ASP A 20 5.57 9.89 -1.97
N GLN A 21 5.86 11.04 -1.36
CA GLN A 21 4.81 11.97 -0.91
C GLN A 21 3.98 12.53 -2.08
N LEU A 22 4.63 12.89 -3.19
CA LEU A 22 3.94 13.34 -4.40
C LEU A 22 3.06 12.23 -4.98
N ALA A 23 3.57 11.01 -5.07
CA ALA A 23 2.81 9.85 -5.56
C ALA A 23 1.59 9.56 -4.67
N ARG A 24 1.76 9.54 -3.35
CA ARG A 24 0.65 9.35 -2.38
C ARG A 24 -0.42 10.43 -2.50
N THR A 25 0.00 11.68 -2.66
CA THR A 25 -0.93 12.81 -2.81
C THR A 25 -1.72 12.73 -4.10
N ALA A 26 -1.05 12.42 -5.22
CA ALA A 26 -1.70 12.25 -6.52
C ALA A 26 -2.71 11.08 -6.48
N LEU A 27 -2.30 9.95 -5.91
CA LEU A 27 -3.14 8.77 -5.80
C LEU A 27 -4.34 9.02 -4.90
N SER A 28 -4.15 9.63 -3.73
CA SER A 28 -5.25 9.93 -2.79
C SER A 28 -6.33 10.81 -3.40
N LYS A 29 -5.96 11.73 -4.30
CA LYS A 29 -6.93 12.58 -5.04
C LYS A 29 -7.69 11.82 -6.13
N ALA A 30 -7.11 10.74 -6.66
CA ALA A 30 -7.71 9.94 -7.71
C ALA A 30 -8.61 8.81 -7.18
N LEU A 31 -8.54 8.50 -5.87
CA LEU A 31 -9.33 7.42 -5.28
C LEU A 31 -10.84 7.74 -5.28
N PRO A 32 -11.70 6.72 -5.47
CA PRO A 32 -13.14 6.88 -5.28
C PRO A 32 -13.51 7.38 -3.88
N LYS A 33 -14.68 8.02 -3.76
CA LYS A 33 -15.18 8.50 -2.46
C LYS A 33 -15.24 7.35 -1.45
N GLY A 34 -14.64 7.56 -0.28
CA GLY A 34 -14.60 6.57 0.80
C GLY A 34 -13.50 5.51 0.68
N MET A 35 -12.68 5.52 -0.39
CA MET A 35 -11.53 4.63 -0.50
C MET A 35 -10.27 5.25 0.11
N GLU A 36 -9.58 4.49 0.97
CA GLU A 36 -8.28 4.85 1.53
C GLU A 36 -7.12 4.29 0.71
N LEU A 37 -5.94 4.89 0.84
CA LEU A 37 -4.71 4.42 0.19
C LEU A 37 -4.34 2.99 0.61
N SER A 38 -4.66 2.60 1.85
CA SER A 38 -4.50 1.24 2.38
C SER A 38 -5.32 0.22 1.57
N HIS A 39 -6.57 0.56 1.23
CA HIS A 39 -7.44 -0.26 0.39
C HIS A 39 -6.88 -0.41 -1.02
N PHE A 40 -6.46 0.68 -1.64
CA PHE A 40 -5.82 0.64 -2.96
C PHE A 40 -4.58 -0.26 -2.96
N SER A 41 -3.72 -0.13 -1.95
CA SER A 41 -2.49 -0.93 -1.84
C SER A 41 -2.79 -2.43 -1.83
N VAL A 42 -3.82 -2.85 -1.08
CA VAL A 42 -4.28 -4.24 -1.05
C VAL A 42 -4.80 -4.69 -2.41
N LEU A 43 -5.66 -3.89 -3.06
CA LEU A 43 -6.17 -4.20 -4.41
C LEU A 43 -5.05 -4.31 -5.44
N ASN A 44 -4.08 -3.40 -5.41
CA ASN A 44 -2.93 -3.41 -6.30
C ASN A 44 -2.07 -4.67 -6.11
N HIS A 45 -1.89 -5.12 -4.87
CA HIS A 45 -1.22 -6.40 -4.61
C HIS A 45 -2.03 -7.59 -5.15
N LEU A 46 -3.35 -7.62 -4.91
CA LEU A 46 -4.23 -8.69 -5.37
C LEU A 46 -4.30 -8.79 -6.90
N ALA A 47 -4.28 -7.65 -7.60
CA ALA A 47 -4.25 -7.61 -9.07
C ALA A 47 -3.06 -8.37 -9.66
N ASN A 48 -1.95 -8.46 -8.92
CA ASN A 48 -0.72 -9.14 -9.34
C ASN A 48 -0.50 -10.51 -8.65
N ALA A 49 -1.40 -10.93 -7.75
CA ALA A 49 -1.17 -12.09 -6.88
C ALA A 49 -1.34 -13.46 -7.58
N GLY A 50 -1.87 -13.49 -8.80
CA GLY A 50 -1.98 -14.68 -9.65
C GLY A 50 -2.90 -15.78 -9.14
N GLY A 51 -3.76 -15.51 -8.15
CA GLY A 51 -4.72 -16.47 -7.60
C GLY A 51 -5.21 -16.12 -6.19
N PRO A 52 -6.05 -16.98 -5.59
CA PRO A 52 -6.60 -16.76 -4.25
C PRO A 52 -5.51 -16.68 -3.17
N LYS A 53 -5.68 -15.76 -2.22
CA LYS A 53 -4.78 -15.57 -1.06
C LYS A 53 -5.59 -15.47 0.22
N SER A 54 -5.09 -16.08 1.30
CA SER A 54 -5.72 -15.96 2.62
C SER A 54 -5.40 -14.60 3.27
N PRO A 55 -6.25 -14.12 4.19
CA PRO A 55 -5.98 -12.87 4.91
C PRO A 55 -4.62 -12.86 5.62
N ALA A 56 -4.16 -14.00 6.14
CA ALA A 56 -2.85 -14.09 6.80
C ALA A 56 -1.68 -13.95 5.82
N GLN A 57 -1.82 -14.48 4.60
CA GLN A 57 -0.80 -14.33 3.55
C GLN A 57 -0.68 -12.87 3.11
N ILE A 58 -1.81 -12.20 2.89
CA ILE A 58 -1.83 -10.80 2.48
C ILE A 58 -1.30 -9.92 3.63
N ALA A 59 -1.74 -10.17 4.87
CA ALA A 59 -1.28 -9.44 6.05
C ALA A 59 0.25 -9.45 6.20
N ARG A 60 0.90 -10.58 5.89
CA ARG A 60 2.37 -10.71 5.94
C ARG A 60 3.08 -9.76 4.97
N VAL A 61 2.53 -9.55 3.78
CA VAL A 61 3.10 -8.63 2.77
C VAL A 61 3.01 -7.18 3.24
N PHE A 62 1.92 -6.82 3.92
CA PHE A 62 1.69 -5.45 4.41
C PHE A 62 2.20 -5.21 5.83
N HIS A 63 2.85 -6.19 6.47
CA HIS A 63 3.26 -6.13 7.87
C HIS A 63 2.11 -5.78 8.83
N LEU A 64 0.92 -6.28 8.53
CA LEU A 64 -0.29 -6.10 9.34
C LEU A 64 -0.64 -7.37 10.11
N THR A 65 -1.55 -7.24 11.06
CA THR A 65 -2.16 -8.40 11.72
C THR A 65 -3.21 -9.03 10.81
N ARG A 66 -3.48 -10.34 11.00
CA ARG A 66 -4.58 -11.02 10.30
C ARG A 66 -5.92 -10.31 10.51
N GLY A 67 -6.20 -9.86 11.75
CA GLY A 67 -7.46 -9.19 12.08
C GLY A 67 -7.64 -7.86 11.33
N ALA A 68 -6.57 -7.04 11.26
CA ALA A 68 -6.60 -5.81 10.49
C ALA A 68 -6.82 -6.08 9.00
N MET A 69 -6.14 -7.09 8.43
CA MET A 69 -6.33 -7.47 7.03
C MET A 69 -7.74 -7.99 6.75
N THR A 70 -8.31 -8.80 7.65
CA THR A 70 -9.71 -9.24 7.53
C THR A 70 -10.66 -8.05 7.52
N ASN A 71 -10.46 -7.04 8.38
CA ASN A 71 -11.27 -5.82 8.36
C ASN A 71 -11.18 -5.08 7.03
N THR A 72 -9.96 -4.90 6.50
CA THR A 72 -9.73 -4.27 5.20
C THR A 72 -10.41 -5.04 4.06
N LEU A 73 -10.24 -6.36 4.00
CA LEU A 73 -10.85 -7.20 2.97
C LEU A 73 -12.38 -7.19 3.05
N GLY A 74 -12.96 -7.20 4.27
CA GLY A 74 -14.42 -7.09 4.44
C GLY A 74 -14.97 -5.75 3.94
N LYS A 75 -14.26 -4.63 4.15
CA LYS A 75 -14.64 -3.33 3.56
C LYS A 75 -14.56 -3.34 2.03
N LEU A 76 -13.51 -3.96 1.49
CA LEU A 76 -13.33 -4.10 0.04
C LEU A 76 -14.39 -5.01 -0.59
N GLU A 77 -14.80 -6.07 0.09
CA GLU A 77 -15.87 -6.97 -0.34
C GLU A 77 -17.21 -6.26 -0.34
N TRP A 78 -17.52 -5.53 0.74
CA TRP A 78 -18.75 -4.74 0.83
C TRP A 78 -18.83 -3.66 -0.27
N ALA A 79 -17.69 -3.09 -0.66
CA ALA A 79 -17.58 -2.17 -1.79
C ALA A 79 -17.58 -2.85 -3.18
N GLY A 80 -17.61 -4.19 -3.23
CA GLY A 80 -17.67 -4.96 -4.47
C GLY A 80 -16.34 -5.11 -5.21
N HIS A 81 -15.20 -4.85 -4.56
CA HIS A 81 -13.87 -4.92 -5.20
C HIS A 81 -13.20 -6.29 -5.11
N VAL A 82 -13.54 -7.11 -4.12
CA VAL A 82 -13.02 -8.46 -3.94
C VAL A 82 -14.15 -9.40 -3.52
N HIS A 83 -13.94 -10.71 -3.62
CA HIS A 83 -14.85 -11.73 -3.09
C HIS A 83 -14.07 -12.64 -2.15
N ILE A 84 -14.65 -12.92 -0.97
CA ILE A 84 -14.06 -13.82 0.02
C ILE A 84 -14.85 -15.14 -0.03
N HIS A 85 -14.12 -16.25 -0.12
CA HIS A 85 -14.67 -17.61 -0.15
C HIS A 85 -14.07 -18.45 0.98
#